data_AF-A0A957NAY0-F1
#
_entry.id   AF-A0A957NAY0-F1
#
_cell.length_a   1.000
_cell.length_b   1.000
_cell.length_c   1.000
_cell.angle_alpha   90.00
_cell.angle_beta   90.00
_cell.angle_gamma   90.00
#
_symmetry.space_group_name_H-M   'P 1'
#
loop_
_entity.id
_entity.type
_entity.pdbx_description
1 polymer ?
#
loop_
_entity_poly.entity_id
_entity_poly.type
_entity_poly.pdbx_seq_one_letter_code
_entity_poly.pdbx_strand_id
1 'polypeptide(L)'
;MAHAYETIGHEQPLALRSYRSNTKTRIVGALNYVDGSVVYRQRSKISVSVLGDFWYDLALKHPTAQAIAVVVDNWPVHFHPDVLAPLQTQTFAFPTHNPSHWPTEPTRAAKHDHLPIRLLQLPTYAPWLNPIEKLWRYLYQEVLHLHQFSDLWDQLKQKITERLDQFALPSPFLLNYVGLLYQIALTELHYRGGFSLINAPPPIQIGIRCLILQSS
;
A
#
# COMPACT_ATOMS: atom_id res chain seq x y z
N MET A 1 21.69 2.07 -58.93
CA MET A 1 20.42 2.66 -58.47
C MET A 1 19.78 1.70 -57.47
N ALA A 2 19.81 2.05 -56.19
CA ALA A 2 18.99 1.44 -55.14
C ALA A 2 19.06 2.35 -53.89
N HIS A 3 18.53 3.56 -54.02
CA HIS A 3 18.07 4.35 -52.87
C HIS A 3 16.61 3.96 -52.62
N ALA A 4 16.21 3.95 -51.35
CA ALA A 4 14.86 3.68 -50.84
C ALA A 4 14.58 2.23 -50.41
N TYR A 5 15.26 1.78 -49.36
CA TYR A 5 14.63 0.97 -48.31
C TYR A 5 15.14 1.48 -46.97
N GLU A 6 14.27 1.52 -45.95
CA GLU A 6 14.53 1.92 -44.56
C GLU A 6 14.36 3.40 -44.21
N THR A 7 13.12 3.89 -44.34
CA THR A 7 12.59 4.85 -43.36
C THR A 7 11.19 4.43 -42.92
N ILE A 8 11.05 3.19 -42.44
CA ILE A 8 9.83 2.73 -41.76
C ILE A 8 10.24 1.79 -40.62
N GLY A 9 10.77 2.36 -39.55
CA GLY A 9 10.85 1.71 -38.25
C GLY A 9 10.17 2.63 -37.24
N HIS A 10 9.26 2.10 -36.42
CA HIS A 10 8.83 2.82 -35.22
C HIS A 10 10.08 3.22 -34.43
N GLU A 11 10.23 4.49 -34.05
CA GLU A 11 11.24 4.90 -33.08
C GLU A 11 11.01 4.09 -31.80
N GLN A 12 11.79 3.04 -31.63
CA GLN A 12 11.82 2.32 -30.38
C GLN A 12 12.55 3.22 -29.39
N PRO A 13 11.91 3.63 -28.28
CA PRO A 13 12.59 4.43 -27.29
C PRO A 13 13.84 3.69 -26.80
N LEU A 14 15.01 4.29 -27.02
CA LEU A 14 16.28 3.78 -26.54
C LEU A 14 16.24 3.70 -25.01
N ALA A 15 16.34 2.50 -24.46
CA ALA A 15 16.54 2.28 -23.03
C ALA A 15 18.00 2.65 -22.67
N LEU A 16 18.26 3.95 -22.50
CA LEU A 16 19.56 4.47 -22.09
C LEU A 16 19.89 4.04 -20.67
N ARG A 17 20.88 3.15 -20.53
CA ARG A 17 21.37 2.67 -19.23
C ARG A 17 22.21 3.76 -18.57
N SER A 18 22.03 3.95 -17.26
CA SER A 18 22.86 4.86 -16.47
C SER A 18 24.19 4.20 -16.11
N TYR A 19 25.23 5.01 -15.97
CA TYR A 19 26.52 4.59 -15.39
C TYR A 19 26.60 4.91 -13.87
N ARG A 20 25.52 5.42 -13.27
CA ARG A 20 25.42 5.72 -11.84
C ARG A 20 25.03 4.47 -11.04
N SER A 21 25.28 4.51 -9.73
CA SER A 21 24.88 3.43 -8.82
C SER A 21 23.37 3.33 -8.70
N ASN A 22 22.87 2.09 -8.57
CA ASN A 22 21.45 1.82 -8.36
C ASN A 22 20.94 2.49 -7.09
N THR A 23 19.94 3.35 -7.24
CA THR A 23 19.24 3.98 -6.10
C THR A 23 17.91 3.28 -5.85
N LYS A 24 17.41 3.35 -4.61
CA LYS A 24 16.18 2.65 -4.21
C LYS A 24 15.25 3.59 -3.45
N THR A 25 13.97 3.51 -3.78
CA THR A 25 12.89 4.12 -3.00
C THR A 25 11.91 3.04 -2.60
N ARG A 26 11.15 3.27 -1.54
CA ARG A 26 10.17 2.34 -1.01
C ARG A 26 8.90 3.10 -0.74
N ILE A 27 7.79 2.43 -0.97
CA ILE A 27 6.47 2.99 -0.76
C ILE A 27 5.75 2.04 0.17
N VAL A 28 5.33 2.54 1.33
CA VAL A 28 4.26 1.88 2.07
C VAL A 28 2.96 2.54 1.66
N GLY A 29 1.97 1.73 1.32
CA GLY A 29 0.66 2.22 0.89
C GLY A 29 -0.47 1.43 1.51
N ALA A 30 -1.62 2.07 1.57
CA ALA A 30 -2.84 1.58 2.14
C ALA A 30 -3.99 1.88 1.17
N LEU A 31 -4.69 0.86 0.71
CA LEU A 31 -5.88 0.97 -0.14
C LEU A 31 -7.12 0.82 0.72
N ASN A 32 -8.03 1.80 0.70
CA ASN A 32 -9.33 1.72 1.35
C ASN A 32 -10.29 0.86 0.51
N TYR A 33 -10.84 -0.19 1.11
CA TYR A 33 -11.67 -1.18 0.42
C TYR A 33 -13.08 -0.65 0.15
N VAL A 34 -13.49 0.40 0.85
CA VAL A 34 -14.83 1.00 0.76
C VAL A 34 -14.92 1.97 -0.41
N ASP A 35 -13.89 2.77 -0.65
CA ASP A 35 -13.98 3.88 -1.61
C ASP A 35 -12.84 3.92 -2.64
N GLY A 36 -11.82 3.05 -2.50
CA GLY A 36 -10.69 3.00 -3.41
C GLY A 36 -9.68 4.14 -3.23
N SER A 37 -9.81 4.95 -2.19
CA SER A 37 -8.77 5.94 -1.87
C SER A 37 -7.50 5.28 -1.34
N VAL A 38 -6.36 5.94 -1.54
CA VAL A 38 -5.03 5.45 -1.20
C VAL A 38 -4.33 6.46 -0.29
N VAL A 39 -3.76 5.95 0.79
CA VAL A 39 -2.82 6.67 1.66
C VAL A 39 -1.46 6.03 1.48
N TYR A 40 -0.39 6.82 1.32
CA TYR A 40 0.94 6.26 1.11
C TYR A 40 2.06 7.15 1.66
N ARG A 41 3.23 6.55 1.92
CA ARG A 41 4.49 7.25 2.19
C ARG A 41 5.58 6.72 1.27
N GLN A 42 6.29 7.62 0.60
CA GLN A 42 7.51 7.30 -0.15
C GLN A 42 8.76 7.67 0.67
N ARG A 43 9.68 6.73 0.87
CA ARG A 43 10.93 6.91 1.64
C ARG A 43 12.05 6.05 1.04
N SER A 44 13.31 6.40 1.30
CA SER A 44 14.44 5.52 0.95
C SER A 44 14.42 4.19 1.73
N LYS A 45 13.91 4.21 2.98
CA LYS A 45 13.73 3.05 3.85
C LYS A 45 12.37 3.12 4.57
N ILE A 46 11.68 1.99 4.67
CA ILE A 46 10.52 1.85 5.55
C ILE A 46 11.03 1.29 6.88
N SER A 47 11.27 2.19 7.84
CA SER A 47 11.67 1.85 9.20
C SER A 47 10.45 1.60 10.09
N VAL A 48 10.69 1.07 11.29
CA VAL A 48 9.74 1.00 12.41
C VAL A 48 9.05 2.35 12.63
N SER A 49 9.80 3.45 12.70
CA SER A 49 9.24 4.79 12.87
C SER A 49 8.36 5.24 11.70
N VAL A 50 8.75 4.93 10.46
CA VAL A 50 7.94 5.26 9.27
C VAL A 50 6.60 4.53 9.30
N LEU A 51 6.58 3.26 9.73
CA LEU A 51 5.34 2.50 9.91
C LEU A 51 4.49 3.02 11.08
N GLY A 52 5.14 3.33 12.21
CA GLY A 52 4.48 3.94 13.36
C GLY A 52 3.79 5.24 12.96
N ASP A 53 4.46 6.12 12.23
CA ASP A 53 3.87 7.34 11.69
C ASP A 53 2.76 7.07 10.66
N PHE A 54 2.88 6.02 9.85
CA PHE A 54 1.89 5.68 8.84
C PHE A 54 0.53 5.36 9.46
N TRP A 55 0.50 4.80 10.67
CA TRP A 55 -0.74 4.60 11.42
C TRP A 55 -1.48 5.91 11.71
N TYR A 56 -0.75 6.99 12.00
CA TYR A 56 -1.34 8.31 12.21
C TYR A 56 -1.90 8.88 10.91
N ASP A 57 -1.24 8.66 9.77
CA ASP A 57 -1.79 9.11 8.49
C ASP A 57 -3.15 8.45 8.21
N LEU A 58 -3.30 7.15 8.52
CA LEU A 58 -4.57 6.44 8.36
C LEU A 58 -5.64 6.97 9.33
N ALA A 59 -5.29 7.15 10.61
CA ALA A 59 -6.22 7.70 11.58
C ALA A 59 -6.66 9.13 11.22
N LEU A 60 -5.73 9.97 10.74
CA LEU A 60 -6.02 11.32 10.27
C LEU A 60 -6.87 11.35 9.01
N LYS A 61 -6.70 10.38 8.10
CA LYS A 61 -7.53 10.24 6.89
C LYS A 61 -8.96 9.80 7.23
N HIS A 62 -9.14 9.11 8.35
CA HIS A 62 -10.43 8.54 8.78
C HIS A 62 -10.81 9.02 10.20
N PRO A 63 -10.97 10.34 10.42
CA PRO A 63 -11.12 10.92 11.76
C PRO A 63 -12.44 10.52 12.44
N THR A 64 -13.45 10.14 11.67
CA THR A 64 -14.77 9.71 12.16
C THR A 64 -14.89 8.19 12.35
N ALA A 65 -13.85 7.42 11.99
CA ALA A 65 -13.88 5.98 12.10
C ALA A 65 -13.76 5.54 13.56
N GLN A 66 -14.77 4.82 14.05
CA GLN A 66 -14.73 4.21 15.38
C GLN A 66 -13.78 3.00 15.43
N ALA A 67 -13.55 2.36 14.28
CA ALA A 67 -12.62 1.26 14.11
C ALA A 67 -12.07 1.23 12.67
N ILE A 68 -10.78 0.94 12.55
CA ILE A 68 -10.07 0.75 11.28
C ILE A 68 -9.47 -0.65 11.31
N ALA A 69 -9.94 -1.52 10.42
CA ALA A 69 -9.38 -2.86 10.23
C ALA A 69 -8.34 -2.80 9.11
N VAL A 70 -7.10 -3.13 9.44
CA VAL A 70 -5.98 -3.05 8.51
C VAL A 70 -5.48 -4.45 8.18
N VAL A 71 -5.66 -4.87 6.94
CA VAL A 71 -5.10 -6.11 6.41
C VAL A 71 -3.62 -5.92 6.12
N VAL A 72 -2.76 -6.74 6.74
CA VAL A 72 -1.31 -6.73 6.55
C VAL A 72 -0.83 -8.08 6.02
N ASP A 73 0.25 -8.06 5.23
CA ASP A 73 0.98 -9.30 4.92
C ASP A 73 1.84 -9.74 6.12
N ASN A 74 2.51 -10.89 5.99
CA ASN A 74 3.28 -11.47 7.09
C ASN A 74 4.70 -10.90 7.20
N TRP A 75 4.97 -9.70 6.71
CA TRP A 75 6.26 -9.05 6.92
C TRP A 75 6.47 -8.79 8.42
N PRO A 76 7.50 -9.36 9.08
CA PRO A 76 7.61 -9.35 10.55
C PRO A 76 7.56 -7.97 11.21
N VAL A 77 8.00 -6.93 10.50
CA VAL A 77 8.03 -5.56 11.03
C VAL A 77 6.64 -5.04 11.42
N HIS A 78 5.56 -5.56 10.81
CA HIS A 78 4.19 -5.21 11.20
C HIS A 78 3.89 -5.58 12.66
N PHE A 79 4.64 -6.54 13.22
CA PHE A 79 4.47 -7.04 14.58
C PHE A 79 5.60 -6.61 15.52
N HIS A 80 6.47 -5.69 15.09
CA HIS A 80 7.47 -5.10 15.98
C HIS A 80 6.77 -4.31 17.10
N PRO A 81 7.20 -4.40 18.38
CA PRO A 81 6.50 -3.74 19.48
C PRO A 81 6.28 -2.25 19.27
N ASP A 82 7.30 -1.49 18.84
CA ASP A 82 7.15 -0.05 18.55
C ASP A 82 6.16 0.28 17.41
N VAL A 83 5.94 -0.66 16.47
CA VAL A 83 4.93 -0.49 15.40
C VAL A 83 3.53 -0.75 15.95
N LEU A 84 3.39 -1.65 16.93
CA LEU A 84 2.12 -1.98 17.57
C LEU A 84 1.75 -1.03 18.71
N ALA A 85 2.74 -0.38 19.33
CA ALA A 85 2.59 0.47 20.50
C ALA A 85 1.52 1.57 20.40
N PRO A 86 1.33 2.26 19.26
CA PRO A 86 0.30 3.30 19.16
C PRO A 86 -1.09 2.74 18.82
N LEU A 87 -1.26 1.43 18.67
CA LEU A 87 -2.52 0.80 18.27
C LEU A 87 -3.30 0.32 19.50
N GLN A 88 -4.61 0.13 19.35
CA GLN A 88 -5.38 -0.66 20.32
C GLN A 88 -4.78 -2.06 20.51
N THR A 89 -5.15 -2.75 21.59
CA THR A 89 -4.72 -4.13 21.83
C THR A 89 -5.03 -5.03 20.63
N GLN A 90 -4.03 -5.79 20.21
CA GLN A 90 -4.11 -6.66 19.04
C GLN A 90 -4.39 -8.11 19.45
N THR A 91 -5.22 -8.78 18.65
CA THR A 91 -5.43 -10.23 18.71
C THR A 91 -5.14 -10.80 17.34
N PHE A 92 -4.15 -11.68 17.25
CA PHE A 92 -3.71 -12.27 15.99
C PHE A 92 -4.27 -13.69 15.82
N ALA A 93 -4.77 -14.00 14.63
CA ALA A 93 -5.29 -15.32 14.30
C ALA A 93 -4.16 -16.36 14.13
N PHE A 94 -2.96 -15.90 13.78
CA PHE A 94 -1.77 -16.74 13.57
C PHE A 94 -0.60 -16.25 14.41
N PRO A 95 0.33 -17.16 14.81
CA PRO A 95 1.54 -16.77 15.51
C PRO A 95 2.37 -15.75 14.73
N THR A 96 2.84 -14.69 15.41
CA THR A 96 3.75 -13.70 14.83
C THR A 96 5.18 -14.22 14.88
N HIS A 97 5.88 -14.24 13.75
CA HIS A 97 7.28 -14.63 13.70
C HIS A 97 8.19 -13.39 13.79
N ASN A 98 8.58 -13.05 15.03
CA ASN A 98 9.50 -11.94 15.28
C ASN A 98 10.94 -12.44 15.45
N PRO A 99 11.94 -11.76 14.86
CA PRO A 99 13.34 -12.07 15.10
C PRO A 99 13.69 -12.03 16.59
N SER A 100 14.48 -13.01 17.05
CA SER A 100 14.82 -13.16 18.47
C SER A 100 15.62 -11.99 19.08
N HIS A 101 16.27 -11.19 18.25
CA HIS A 101 17.03 -10.01 18.69
C HIS A 101 16.17 -8.74 18.81
N TRP A 102 14.89 -8.80 18.48
CA TRP A 102 13.96 -7.69 18.69
C TRP A 102 13.49 -7.64 20.13
N PRO A 103 13.15 -6.45 20.65
CA PRO A 103 12.51 -6.36 21.95
C PRO A 103 11.15 -7.06 21.94
N THR A 104 10.69 -7.50 23.11
CA THR A 104 9.34 -8.03 23.31
C THR A 104 8.34 -6.94 23.68
N GLU A 105 8.82 -5.80 24.17
CA GLU A 105 8.03 -4.64 24.59
C GLU A 105 8.44 -3.40 23.79
N PRO A 106 7.53 -2.40 23.67
CA PRO A 106 7.86 -1.14 23.02
C PRO A 106 9.06 -0.43 23.66
N THR A 107 9.93 0.16 22.83
CA THR A 107 11.01 1.01 23.31
C THR A 107 10.46 2.36 23.79
N ARG A 108 11.26 3.10 24.57
CA ARG A 108 10.89 4.45 25.04
C ARG A 108 10.63 5.46 23.93
N ALA A 109 11.18 5.23 22.73
CA ALA A 109 10.97 6.09 21.58
C ALA A 109 9.67 5.78 20.82
N ALA A 110 9.02 4.66 21.14
CA ALA A 110 7.74 4.30 20.54
C ALA A 110 6.66 5.31 20.92
N LYS A 111 5.71 5.51 20.01
CA LYS A 111 4.51 6.26 20.31
C LYS A 111 3.51 5.32 20.97
N HIS A 112 2.76 5.82 21.96
CA HIS A 112 1.90 5.02 22.84
C HIS A 112 0.46 5.54 22.86
N ASP A 113 0.01 6.15 21.76
CA ASP A 113 -1.38 6.51 21.59
C ASP A 113 -2.27 5.27 21.49
N HIS A 114 -3.58 5.46 21.45
CA HIS A 114 -4.55 4.35 21.40
C HIS A 114 -5.39 4.41 20.13
N LEU A 115 -4.72 4.34 18.97
CA LEU A 115 -5.37 4.45 17.67
C LEU A 115 -6.38 3.30 17.49
N PRO A 116 -7.58 3.56 16.92
CA PRO A 116 -8.63 2.55 16.75
C PRO A 116 -8.33 1.57 15.60
N ILE A 117 -7.07 1.18 15.43
CA ILE A 117 -6.56 0.37 14.32
C ILE A 117 -6.31 -1.06 14.80
N ARG A 118 -6.96 -2.03 14.16
CA ARG A 118 -6.72 -3.46 14.38
C ARG A 118 -6.07 -4.06 13.15
N LEU A 119 -4.96 -4.75 13.33
CA LEU A 119 -4.29 -5.47 12.26
C LEU A 119 -4.94 -6.84 12.04
N LEU A 120 -5.17 -7.19 10.78
CA LEU A 120 -5.67 -8.47 10.32
C LEU A 120 -4.59 -9.14 9.48
N GLN A 121 -4.14 -10.32 9.91
CA GLN A 121 -3.11 -11.09 9.20
C GLN A 121 -3.70 -11.77 7.97
N LEU A 122 -2.99 -11.69 6.85
CA LEU A 122 -3.23 -12.59 5.73
C LEU A 122 -2.60 -13.97 6.01
N PRO A 123 -3.21 -15.06 5.50
CA PRO A 123 -2.53 -16.34 5.43
C PRO A 123 -1.19 -16.22 4.70
N THR A 124 -0.18 -16.97 5.17
CA THR A 124 1.15 -16.98 4.54
C THR A 124 1.04 -17.42 3.08
N TYR A 125 1.79 -16.75 2.20
CA TYR A 125 1.77 -17.00 0.74
C TYR A 125 0.43 -16.75 0.04
N ALA A 126 -0.44 -15.88 0.57
CA ALA A 126 -1.71 -15.54 -0.08
C ALA A 126 -1.76 -14.11 -0.65
N PRO A 127 -0.81 -13.67 -1.53
CA PRO A 127 -0.84 -12.33 -2.09
C PRO A 127 -2.10 -12.06 -2.93
N TRP A 128 -2.74 -13.10 -3.48
CA TRP A 128 -4.01 -12.97 -4.22
C TRP A 128 -5.17 -12.46 -3.35
N LEU A 129 -5.06 -12.54 -2.01
CA LEU A 129 -6.03 -11.99 -1.07
C LEU A 129 -5.81 -10.51 -0.76
N ASN A 130 -4.72 -9.89 -1.23
CA ASN A 130 -4.44 -8.48 -0.99
C ASN A 130 -4.66 -7.64 -2.26
N PRO A 131 -5.86 -7.02 -2.45
CA PRO A 131 -6.16 -6.13 -3.56
C PRO A 131 -5.12 -5.04 -3.85
N ILE A 132 -4.34 -4.60 -2.86
CA ILE A 132 -3.29 -3.60 -3.08
C ILE A 132 -2.18 -4.12 -4.01
N GLU A 133 -2.01 -5.44 -4.17
CA GLU A 133 -1.08 -6.01 -5.16
C GLU A 133 -1.44 -5.61 -6.58
N LYS A 134 -2.74 -5.51 -6.88
CA LYS A 134 -3.20 -5.05 -8.18
C LYS A 134 -2.87 -3.56 -8.36
N LEU A 135 -2.99 -2.74 -7.32
CA LEU A 135 -2.53 -1.34 -7.37
C LEU A 135 -1.02 -1.25 -7.65
N TRP A 136 -0.20 -2.10 -7.02
CA TRP A 136 1.24 -2.11 -7.30
C TRP A 136 1.56 -2.57 -8.72
N ARG A 137 0.83 -3.55 -9.24
CA ARG A 137 0.95 -3.96 -10.63
C ARG A 137 0.54 -2.84 -11.59
N TYR A 138 -0.53 -2.11 -11.29
CA TYR A 138 -0.96 -0.93 -12.05
C TYR A 138 0.15 0.13 -12.07
N LEU A 139 0.65 0.52 -10.90
CA LEU A 139 1.73 1.51 -10.80
C LEU A 139 2.99 1.08 -11.56
N TYR A 140 3.32 -0.21 -11.50
CA TYR A 140 4.43 -0.76 -12.27
C TYR A 140 4.21 -0.60 -13.77
N GLN A 141 3.05 -1.01 -14.28
CA GLN A 141 2.72 -0.93 -15.71
C GLN A 141 2.72 0.52 -16.22
N GLU A 142 2.17 1.45 -15.45
CA GLU A 142 1.97 2.84 -15.88
C GLU A 142 3.21 3.72 -15.74
N VAL A 143 4.10 3.42 -14.79
CA VAL A 143 5.22 4.32 -14.43
C VAL A 143 6.58 3.66 -14.55
N LEU A 144 6.68 2.40 -14.13
CA LEU A 144 7.97 1.76 -13.90
C LEU A 144 8.41 0.89 -15.06
N HIS A 145 7.45 0.37 -15.83
CA HIS A 145 7.75 -0.49 -16.95
C HIS A 145 8.41 0.32 -18.08
N LEU A 146 9.65 -0.06 -18.42
CA LEU A 146 10.45 0.57 -19.48
C LEU A 146 10.60 2.09 -19.34
N HIS A 147 10.67 2.58 -18.09
CA HIS A 147 10.82 4.00 -17.82
C HIS A 147 12.16 4.55 -18.33
N GLN A 148 12.20 5.81 -18.77
CA GLN A 148 13.41 6.44 -19.30
C GLN A 148 14.18 7.28 -18.25
N PHE A 149 13.75 7.27 -16.99
CA PHE A 149 14.31 8.10 -15.93
C PHE A 149 15.61 7.55 -15.29
N SER A 150 16.49 6.91 -16.07
CA SER A 150 17.69 6.21 -15.55
C SER A 150 18.59 7.12 -14.70
N ASP A 151 18.85 8.36 -15.15
CA ASP A 151 19.58 9.39 -14.38
C ASP A 151 18.69 10.40 -13.67
N LEU A 152 17.37 10.34 -13.91
CA LEU A 152 16.39 11.33 -13.47
C LEU A 152 15.59 10.81 -12.28
N TRP A 153 16.30 10.35 -11.24
CA TRP A 153 15.70 9.68 -10.08
C TRP A 153 14.61 10.50 -9.38
N ASP A 154 14.82 11.80 -9.23
CA ASP A 154 13.81 12.68 -8.62
C ASP A 154 12.54 12.77 -9.47
N GLN A 155 12.68 12.78 -10.80
CA GLN A 155 11.53 12.77 -11.71
C GLN A 155 10.78 11.45 -11.67
N LEU A 156 11.48 10.31 -11.54
CA LEU A 156 10.82 9.01 -11.35
C LEU A 156 10.01 8.99 -10.05
N LYS A 157 10.59 9.46 -8.95
CA LYS A 157 9.87 9.58 -7.66
C LYS A 157 8.64 10.48 -7.81
N GLN A 158 8.78 11.62 -8.47
CA GLN A 158 7.68 12.55 -8.73
C GLN A 158 6.58 11.91 -9.59
N LYS A 159 6.92 11.18 -10.66
CA LYS A 159 5.96 10.46 -11.50
C LYS A 159 5.16 9.42 -10.72
N ILE A 160 5.83 8.74 -9.78
CA ILE A 160 5.14 7.80 -8.88
C ILE A 160 4.15 8.55 -7.97
N THR A 161 4.58 9.65 -7.35
CA THR A 161 3.72 10.53 -6.54
C THR A 161 2.53 11.03 -7.33
N GLU A 162 2.74 11.60 -8.53
CA GLU A 162 1.70 12.09 -9.43
C GLU A 162 0.65 11.02 -9.79
N ARG A 163 1.04 9.75 -9.82
CA ARG A 163 0.13 8.64 -10.12
C ARG A 163 -0.64 8.17 -8.89
N LEU A 164 0.01 8.08 -7.73
CA LEU A 164 -0.67 7.72 -6.50
C LEU A 164 -1.61 8.82 -6.00
N ASP A 165 -1.28 10.09 -6.24
CA ASP A 165 -2.11 11.24 -5.86
C ASP A 165 -3.46 11.27 -6.59
N GLN A 166 -3.58 10.64 -7.76
CA GLN A 166 -4.87 10.46 -8.44
C GLN A 166 -5.86 9.61 -7.64
N PHE A 167 -5.36 8.82 -6.69
CA PHE A 167 -6.15 7.99 -5.80
C PHE A 167 -6.18 8.53 -4.38
N ALA A 168 -5.75 9.78 -4.13
CA ALA A 168 -5.83 10.37 -2.80
C ALA A 168 -7.29 10.58 -2.31
N LEU A 169 -8.25 10.61 -3.24
CA LEU A 169 -9.68 10.70 -3.00
C LEU A 169 -10.39 9.40 -3.46
N PRO A 170 -11.66 9.18 -3.07
CA PRO A 170 -12.46 8.05 -3.54
C PRO A 170 -12.35 7.83 -5.06
N SER A 171 -12.08 6.59 -5.46
CA SER A 171 -11.85 6.20 -6.86
C SER A 171 -12.63 4.94 -7.23
N PRO A 172 -13.83 5.08 -7.84
CA PRO A 172 -14.58 3.95 -8.39
C PRO A 172 -13.80 3.18 -9.46
N PHE A 173 -12.96 3.89 -10.23
CA PHE A 173 -12.05 3.27 -11.20
C PHE A 173 -11.10 2.31 -10.50
N LEU A 174 -10.41 2.75 -9.42
CA LEU A 174 -9.47 1.89 -8.73
C LEU A 174 -10.19 0.71 -8.06
N LEU A 175 -11.35 0.94 -7.44
CA LEU A 175 -12.18 -0.14 -6.91
C LEU A 175 -12.53 -1.19 -7.98
N ASN A 176 -12.90 -0.76 -9.19
CA ASN A 176 -13.17 -1.68 -10.28
C ASN A 176 -11.91 -2.46 -10.68
N TYR A 177 -10.80 -1.74 -10.88
CA TYR A 177 -9.52 -2.30 -11.30
C TYR A 177 -8.99 -3.36 -10.31
N VAL A 178 -9.07 -3.07 -9.01
CA VAL A 178 -8.63 -4.01 -7.97
C VAL A 178 -9.65 -5.13 -7.71
N GLY A 179 -10.87 -5.02 -8.25
CA GLY A 179 -11.93 -6.02 -8.15
C GLY A 179 -12.77 -5.92 -6.87
N LEU A 180 -12.84 -4.74 -6.24
CA LEU A 180 -13.60 -4.48 -5.02
C LEU A 180 -14.97 -3.82 -5.26
N LEU A 181 -15.21 -3.24 -6.45
CA LEU A 181 -16.45 -2.49 -6.73
C LEU A 181 -17.74 -3.32 -6.52
N TYR A 182 -17.73 -4.61 -6.90
CA TYR A 182 -18.90 -5.48 -6.76
C TYR A 182 -19.11 -6.00 -5.33
N GLN A 183 -18.09 -5.94 -4.47
CA GLN A 183 -18.16 -6.42 -3.08
C GLN A 183 -19.05 -5.51 -2.22
N ILE A 184 -19.03 -4.20 -2.48
CA ILE A 184 -19.83 -3.20 -1.75
C ILE A 184 -21.31 -3.31 -2.15
N ALA A 185 -21.61 -3.46 -3.44
CA ALA A 185 -22.98 -3.61 -3.93
C ALA A 185 -23.70 -4.83 -3.34
N LEU A 186 -22.99 -5.96 -3.16
CA LEU A 186 -23.56 -7.17 -2.54
C LEU A 186 -23.75 -7.02 -1.03
N THR A 187 -22.91 -6.25 -0.37
CA THR A 187 -23.01 -5.97 1.07
C THR A 187 -24.20 -5.06 1.36
N GLU A 188 -24.44 -4.03 0.52
CA GLU A 188 -25.64 -3.19 0.63
C GLU A 188 -26.94 -3.94 0.32
N LEU A 189 -26.93 -4.85 -0.66
CA LEU A 189 -28.09 -5.70 -0.97
C LEU A 189 -28.39 -6.71 0.16
N HIS A 190 -27.37 -7.28 0.80
CA HIS A 190 -27.55 -8.12 1.99
C HIS A 190 -28.05 -7.31 3.20
N TYR A 191 -27.56 -6.08 3.39
CA TYR A 191 -27.98 -5.22 4.51
C TYR A 191 -29.46 -4.80 4.39
N ARG A 192 -29.95 -4.62 3.16
CA ARG A 192 -31.39 -4.39 2.87
C ARG A 192 -32.27 -5.63 3.03
N GLY A 193 -31.69 -6.81 3.29
CA GLY A 193 -32.36 -8.10 3.46
C GLY A 193 -32.75 -8.47 4.90
N GLY A 194 -32.55 -7.60 5.90
CA GLY A 194 -33.20 -7.73 7.21
C GLY A 194 -32.57 -8.72 8.20
N PHE A 195 -31.26 -8.65 8.43
CA PHE A 195 -30.64 -9.25 9.62
C PHE A 195 -29.98 -8.16 10.47
N SER A 196 -30.59 -7.87 11.63
CA SER A 196 -30.12 -6.84 12.56
C SER A 196 -28.94 -7.37 13.39
N LEU A 197 -27.75 -6.82 13.17
CA LEU A 197 -26.65 -6.87 14.13
C LEU A 197 -26.45 -5.44 14.66
N ILE A 198 -26.94 -5.22 15.88
CA ILE A 198 -26.47 -4.28 16.92
C ILE A 198 -25.44 -3.23 16.41
N ASN A 199 -25.91 -1.99 16.32
CA ASN A 199 -25.24 -0.85 15.66
C ASN A 199 -23.85 -0.49 16.22
N ALA A 200 -22.82 -0.82 15.46
CA ALA A 200 -21.61 -0.02 15.30
C ALA A 200 -21.37 0.14 13.79
N PRO A 201 -20.89 1.30 13.29
CA PRO A 201 -20.51 1.41 11.88
C PRO A 201 -19.49 0.30 11.55
N PRO A 202 -19.63 -0.39 10.40
CA PRO A 202 -18.68 -1.43 10.03
C PRO A 202 -17.27 -0.83 10.00
N PRO A 203 -16.24 -1.58 10.47
CA PRO A 203 -14.88 -1.07 10.48
C PRO A 203 -14.45 -0.71 9.06
N ILE A 204 -13.76 0.42 8.90
CA ILE A 204 -13.13 0.73 7.61
C ILE A 204 -12.07 -0.32 7.35
N GLN A 205 -12.20 -1.06 6.25
CA GLN A 205 -11.21 -2.05 5.85
C GLN A 205 -10.19 -1.42 4.92
N ILE A 206 -8.92 -1.55 5.29
CA ILE A 206 -7.79 -0.99 4.55
C ILE A 206 -6.74 -2.08 4.39
N GLY A 207 -6.17 -2.25 3.21
CA GLY A 207 -5.09 -3.22 2.97
C GLY A 207 -3.78 -2.49 2.81
N ILE A 208 -2.74 -2.95 3.51
CA ILE A 208 -1.43 -2.31 3.53
C ILE A 208 -0.37 -3.25 2.98
N ARG A 209 0.55 -2.66 2.22
CA ARG A 209 1.79 -3.32 1.83
C ARG A 209 2.90 -2.32 1.55
N CYS A 210 4.14 -2.79 1.69
CA CYS A 210 5.33 -2.09 1.22
C CYS A 210 5.75 -2.59 -0.17
N LEU A 211 5.88 -1.68 -1.14
CA LEU A 211 6.51 -1.90 -2.44
C LEU A 211 7.94 -1.33 -2.44
N ILE A 212 8.91 -2.12 -2.91
CA ILE A 212 10.32 -1.70 -3.05
C ILE A 212 10.62 -1.43 -4.52
N LEU A 213 11.12 -0.23 -4.84
CA LEU A 213 11.43 0.23 -6.20
C LEU A 213 12.93 0.53 -6.34
N GLN A 214 13.53 0.19 -7.47
CA GLN A 214 14.97 0.37 -7.72
C GLN A 214 15.20 0.93 -9.13
N SER A 215 16.06 1.94 -9.28
CA SER A 215 16.55 2.38 -10.59
C SER A 215 17.73 1.51 -11.04
N SER A 216 17.78 1.18 -12.33
CA SER A 216 18.86 0.42 -13.00
C SER A 216 19.78 1.31 -13.81
#